data_AF-A0A1H3NW29-F1
#
_entry.id   AF-A0A1H3NW29-F1
#
_cell.length_a   1.000
_cell.length_b   1.000
_cell.length_c   1.000
_cell.angle_alpha   90.00
_cell.angle_beta   90.00
_cell.angle_gamma   90.00
#
_symmetry.space_group_name_H-M   'P 1'
#
loop_
_entity.id
_entity.type
_entity.pdbx_description
1 polymer ?
#
loop_
_entity_poly.entity_id
_entity_poly.type
_entity_poly.pdbx_seq_one_letter_code
_entity_poly.pdbx_strand_id
1 'polypeptide(L)'
;MLPDDEGYLNYSEVTSILEESTGIFIGGGDTEKYHHYYANEPIKSLIKEKYNRGIPIGGSSAGALILPEISLISPNDTKNGEMISKDGIGLLNDILIGVHFTEWNKEKNLVAGMLKHKIAHGIGIDEEACAVFRNGQFENAYGEAVHHLRLTDIAEGKYEKISD
;
A
#
# COMPACT_ATOMS: atom_id res chain seq x y z
N MET A 1 -9.53 -10.65 8.95
CA MET A 1 -10.97 -10.83 9.24
C MET A 1 -11.72 -10.43 8.00
N LEU A 2 -12.47 -11.33 7.39
CA LEU A 2 -13.25 -10.97 6.20
C LEU A 2 -14.67 -10.63 6.63
N PRO A 3 -15.37 -9.74 5.90
CA PRO A 3 -16.81 -9.63 6.04
C PRO A 3 -17.46 -11.00 5.79
N ASP A 4 -18.66 -11.19 6.29
CA ASP A 4 -19.45 -12.38 5.98
C ASP A 4 -19.84 -12.44 4.48
N ASP A 5 -20.57 -13.50 4.10
CA ASP A 5 -20.98 -13.74 2.71
C ASP A 5 -21.88 -12.62 2.15
N GLU A 6 -22.52 -11.83 3.03
CA GLU A 6 -23.37 -10.68 2.67
C GLU A 6 -22.56 -9.37 2.58
N GLY A 7 -21.27 -9.40 2.91
CA GLY A 7 -20.42 -8.21 2.91
C GLY A 7 -20.51 -7.39 4.21
N TYR A 8 -21.11 -7.92 5.27
CA TYR A 8 -21.15 -7.24 6.54
C TYR A 8 -19.87 -7.50 7.34
N LEU A 9 -19.21 -6.41 7.76
CA LEU A 9 -18.09 -6.44 8.67
C LEU A 9 -18.55 -6.04 10.06
N ASN A 10 -18.48 -6.96 11.02
CA ASN A 10 -18.83 -6.70 12.41
C ASN A 10 -17.80 -5.76 13.07
N TYR A 11 -18.04 -4.46 13.00
CA TYR A 11 -17.11 -3.44 13.51
C TYR A 11 -16.79 -3.59 15.00
N SER A 12 -17.74 -4.04 15.83
CA SER A 12 -17.51 -4.21 17.27
C SER A 12 -16.47 -5.30 17.54
N GLU A 13 -16.65 -6.44 16.88
CA GLU A 13 -15.73 -7.58 16.99
C GLU A 13 -14.35 -7.24 16.40
N VAL A 14 -14.33 -6.61 15.22
CA VAL A 14 -13.09 -6.15 14.60
C VAL A 14 -12.33 -5.18 15.49
N THR A 15 -13.04 -4.23 16.11
CA THR A 15 -12.43 -3.24 17.01
C THR A 15 -11.81 -3.93 18.22
N SER A 16 -12.55 -4.84 18.87
CA SER A 16 -12.03 -5.61 20.02
C SER A 16 -10.78 -6.41 19.66
N ILE A 17 -10.75 -7.04 18.48
CA ILE A 17 -9.58 -7.80 18.01
C ILE A 17 -8.39 -6.86 17.76
N LEU A 18 -8.61 -5.72 17.10
CA LEU A 18 -7.56 -4.74 16.85
C LEU A 18 -7.01 -4.17 18.16
N GLU A 19 -7.87 -3.90 19.15
CA GLU A 19 -7.50 -3.42 20.48
C GLU A 19 -6.55 -4.36 21.24
N GLU A 20 -6.65 -5.66 21.05
CA GLU A 20 -5.77 -6.67 21.67
C GLU A 20 -4.56 -7.05 20.79
N SER A 21 -4.55 -6.63 19.53
CA SER A 21 -3.51 -7.02 18.56
C SER A 21 -2.12 -6.48 18.92
N THR A 22 -1.12 -7.37 18.89
CA THR A 22 0.32 -7.07 19.03
C THR A 22 1.06 -6.95 17.69
N GLY A 23 0.35 -7.21 16.59
CA GLY A 23 0.78 -7.02 15.22
C GLY A 23 -0.42 -7.15 14.29
N ILE A 24 -0.42 -6.45 13.17
CA ILE A 24 -1.51 -6.50 12.19
C ILE A 24 -0.92 -6.84 10.83
N PHE A 25 -1.50 -7.82 10.15
CA PHE A 25 -1.12 -8.18 8.79
C PHE A 25 -2.34 -8.18 7.87
N ILE A 26 -2.27 -7.39 6.80
CA ILE A 26 -3.33 -7.28 5.80
C ILE A 26 -2.92 -8.13 4.58
N GLY A 27 -3.67 -9.19 4.32
CA GLY A 27 -3.40 -10.11 3.21
C GLY A 27 -3.67 -9.52 1.82
N GLY A 28 -3.51 -10.38 0.81
CA GLY A 28 -3.82 -10.07 -0.59
C GLY A 28 -5.25 -10.47 -0.99
N GLY A 29 -5.72 -9.91 -2.12
CA GLY A 29 -7.03 -10.23 -2.70
C GLY A 29 -7.53 -9.10 -3.60
N ASP A 30 -8.85 -8.90 -3.63
CA ASP A 30 -9.49 -7.79 -4.34
C ASP A 30 -9.15 -6.46 -3.66
N THR A 31 -8.23 -5.68 -4.25
CA THR A 31 -7.74 -4.42 -3.67
C THR A 31 -8.84 -3.41 -3.39
N GLU A 32 -9.88 -3.35 -4.24
CA GLU A 32 -11.00 -2.43 -4.02
C GLU A 32 -11.84 -2.85 -2.82
N LYS A 33 -12.04 -4.16 -2.63
CA LYS A 33 -12.71 -4.72 -1.44
C LYS A 33 -11.88 -4.45 -0.17
N TYR A 34 -10.58 -4.70 -0.22
CA TYR A 34 -9.67 -4.45 0.91
C TYR A 34 -9.64 -2.98 1.29
N HIS A 35 -9.55 -2.09 0.30
CA HIS A 35 -9.65 -0.65 0.50
C HIS A 35 -10.96 -0.27 1.18
N HIS A 36 -12.10 -0.77 0.68
CA HIS A 36 -13.42 -0.50 1.24
C HIS A 36 -13.50 -0.81 2.74
N TYR A 37 -13.02 -1.98 3.18
CA TYR A 37 -13.14 -2.41 4.57
C TYR A 37 -12.09 -1.85 5.52
N TYR A 38 -10.84 -1.68 5.06
CA TYR A 38 -9.72 -1.41 5.97
C TYR A 38 -9.12 0.00 5.83
N ALA A 39 -9.30 0.65 4.69
CA ALA A 39 -8.79 2.01 4.42
C ALA A 39 -9.85 3.10 4.64
N ASN A 40 -10.99 2.77 5.27
CA ASN A 40 -12.03 3.71 5.67
C ASN A 40 -12.27 3.67 7.18
N GLU A 41 -12.93 4.72 7.69
CA GLU A 41 -13.33 4.78 9.10
C GLU A 41 -14.39 3.72 9.42
N PRO A 42 -14.40 3.17 10.65
CA PRO A 42 -13.50 3.48 11.77
C PRO A 42 -12.17 2.70 11.77
N ILE A 43 -12.04 1.69 10.89
CA ILE A 43 -10.90 0.76 10.91
C ILE A 43 -9.58 1.44 10.60
N LYS A 44 -9.59 2.37 9.64
CA LYS A 44 -8.43 3.21 9.30
C LYS A 44 -7.82 3.86 10.54
N SER A 45 -8.62 4.57 11.35
CA SER A 45 -8.12 5.24 12.55
C SER A 45 -7.54 4.27 13.57
N LEU A 46 -8.18 3.12 13.78
CA LEU A 46 -7.68 2.10 14.70
C LEU A 46 -6.33 1.52 14.26
N ILE A 47 -6.16 1.23 12.97
CA ILE A 47 -4.87 0.76 12.43
C ILE A 47 -3.79 1.83 12.63
N LYS A 48 -4.08 3.10 12.34
CA LYS A 48 -3.14 4.21 12.57
C LYS A 48 -2.79 4.36 14.05
N GLU A 49 -3.77 4.27 14.94
CA GLU A 49 -3.55 4.33 16.38
C GLU A 49 -2.62 3.19 16.85
N LYS A 50 -2.83 1.98 16.34
CA LYS A 50 -1.99 0.82 16.62
C LYS A 50 -0.55 1.03 16.16
N TYR A 51 -0.37 1.47 14.92
CA TYR A 51 0.94 1.84 14.39
C TYR A 51 1.63 2.90 15.26
N ASN A 52 0.92 3.96 15.65
CA ASN A 52 1.46 5.04 16.49
C ASN A 52 1.83 4.57 17.91
N ARG A 53 1.25 3.46 18.40
CA ARG A 53 1.62 2.80 19.65
C ARG A 53 2.83 1.86 19.51
N GLY A 54 3.43 1.78 18.32
CA GLY A 54 4.58 0.91 18.04
C GLY A 54 4.19 -0.52 17.67
N ILE A 55 2.91 -0.79 17.39
CA ILE A 55 2.47 -2.11 16.91
C ILE A 55 2.85 -2.25 15.42
N PRO A 56 3.60 -3.29 15.03
CA PRO A 56 4.00 -3.48 13.64
C PRO A 56 2.79 -3.79 12.75
N ILE A 57 2.75 -3.16 11.57
CA ILE A 57 1.73 -3.36 10.54
C ILE A 57 2.42 -3.86 9.27
N GLY A 58 1.91 -4.95 8.70
CA GLY A 58 2.37 -5.50 7.43
C GLY A 58 1.23 -5.63 6.42
N GLY A 59 1.58 -5.64 5.14
CA GLY A 59 0.63 -5.81 4.04
C GLY A 59 1.26 -6.64 2.92
N SER A 60 0.45 -7.48 2.26
CA SER A 60 0.85 -8.23 1.07
C SER A 60 -0.12 -7.94 -0.08
N SER A 61 0.40 -7.73 -1.29
CA SER A 61 -0.40 -7.43 -2.48
C SER A 61 -1.36 -6.25 -2.21
N ALA A 62 -2.68 -6.44 -2.33
CA ALA A 62 -3.72 -5.48 -1.93
C ALA A 62 -3.48 -4.81 -0.57
N GLY A 63 -3.07 -5.59 0.44
CA GLY A 63 -2.81 -5.08 1.78
C GLY A 63 -1.66 -4.08 1.83
N ALA A 64 -0.63 -4.24 0.99
CA ALA A 64 0.48 -3.29 0.91
C ALA A 64 0.07 -2.00 0.18
N LEU A 65 -0.74 -2.11 -0.88
CA LEU A 65 -1.20 -0.96 -1.67
C LEU A 65 -2.05 0.03 -0.86
N ILE A 66 -2.74 -0.42 0.18
CA ILE A 66 -3.60 0.44 1.00
C ILE A 66 -2.88 1.09 2.20
N LEU A 67 -1.62 0.74 2.51
CA LEU A 67 -0.88 1.32 3.64
C LEU A 67 -0.46 2.79 3.44
N PRO A 68 0.00 3.23 2.25
CA PRO A 68 0.38 4.62 2.01
C PRO A 68 -0.79 5.61 2.15
N GLU A 69 -0.49 6.89 2.13
CA GLU A 69 -1.51 7.95 2.09
C GLU A 69 -2.34 7.88 0.81
N ILE A 70 -1.69 7.59 -0.32
CA ILE A 70 -2.37 7.37 -1.60
C ILE A 70 -2.27 5.88 -1.97
N SER A 71 -3.41 5.22 -2.00
CA SER A 71 -3.56 3.86 -2.52
C SER A 71 -3.67 3.91 -4.05
N LEU A 72 -2.56 3.67 -4.74
CA LEU A 72 -2.52 3.53 -6.20
C LEU A 72 -2.84 2.09 -6.60
N ILE A 73 -3.94 1.89 -7.33
CA ILE A 73 -4.38 0.57 -7.79
C ILE A 73 -4.18 0.52 -9.30
N SER A 74 -3.33 -0.40 -9.77
CA SER A 74 -2.99 -0.50 -11.19
C SER A 74 -4.16 -1.08 -12.00
N PRO A 75 -4.24 -0.82 -13.33
CA PRO A 75 -5.26 -1.41 -14.19
C PRO A 75 -5.48 -2.90 -13.99
N ASN A 76 -4.39 -3.67 -13.82
CA ASN A 76 -4.41 -5.12 -13.61
C ASN A 76 -5.07 -5.53 -12.29
N ASP A 77 -5.16 -4.62 -11.32
CA ASP A 77 -5.74 -4.84 -9.98
C ASP A 77 -7.17 -4.29 -9.87
N THR A 78 -7.78 -3.80 -10.96
CA THR A 78 -9.12 -3.22 -10.99
C THR A 78 -10.07 -4.00 -11.89
N LYS A 79 -11.37 -3.94 -11.59
CA LYS A 79 -12.38 -4.65 -12.40
C LYS A 79 -12.63 -4.00 -13.76
N ASN A 80 -12.44 -2.68 -13.86
CA ASN A 80 -12.67 -1.91 -15.08
C ASN A 80 -11.41 -1.72 -15.93
N GLY A 81 -10.25 -2.20 -15.47
CA GLY A 81 -8.98 -2.06 -16.20
C GLY A 81 -8.46 -0.61 -16.22
N GLU A 82 -8.86 0.23 -15.27
CA GLU A 82 -8.42 1.61 -15.16
C GLU A 82 -7.49 1.81 -13.96
N MET A 83 -6.57 2.77 -14.05
CA MET A 83 -5.75 3.12 -12.90
C MET A 83 -6.56 3.97 -11.92
N ILE A 84 -6.73 3.46 -10.70
CA ILE A 84 -7.51 4.12 -9.65
C ILE A 84 -6.55 4.67 -8.56
N SER A 85 -6.91 5.80 -7.97
CA SER A 85 -6.22 6.34 -6.80
C SER A 85 -7.26 6.68 -5.73
N LYS A 86 -7.07 6.18 -4.51
CA LYS A 86 -7.94 6.44 -3.36
C LYS A 86 -7.09 6.82 -2.14
N ASP A 87 -7.70 7.44 -1.14
CA ASP A 87 -7.05 7.69 0.14
C ASP A 87 -6.77 6.34 0.82
N GLY A 88 -5.51 6.02 1.08
CA GLY A 88 -5.13 4.83 1.83
C GLY A 88 -5.21 5.06 3.34
N ILE A 89 -4.58 4.18 4.11
CA ILE A 89 -4.52 4.26 5.57
C ILE A 89 -3.64 5.44 5.99
N GLY A 90 -2.58 5.76 5.23
CA GLY A 90 -1.69 6.87 5.53
C GLY A 90 -0.69 6.56 6.64
N LEU A 91 -0.04 5.40 6.55
CA LEU A 91 1.13 5.05 7.37
C LEU A 91 2.45 5.49 6.71
N LEU A 92 2.45 5.62 5.38
CA LEU A 92 3.57 6.10 4.58
C LEU A 92 3.13 7.34 3.82
N ASN A 93 3.77 8.47 4.07
CA ASN A 93 3.51 9.73 3.36
C ASN A 93 4.54 9.91 2.25
N ASP A 94 4.19 10.66 1.20
CA ASP A 94 5.09 11.01 0.09
C ASP A 94 5.76 9.82 -0.63
N ILE A 95 5.14 8.63 -0.56
CA ILE A 95 5.60 7.40 -1.21
C ILE A 95 4.41 6.72 -1.88
N LEU A 96 4.59 6.28 -3.13
CA LEU A 96 3.68 5.35 -3.80
C LEU A 96 4.25 3.94 -3.80
N ILE A 97 3.39 2.94 -3.60
CA ILE A 97 3.76 1.54 -3.61
C ILE A 97 3.16 0.86 -4.85
N GLY A 98 3.95 0.04 -5.54
CA GLY A 98 3.49 -0.92 -6.54
C GLY A 98 3.90 -2.33 -6.13
N VAL A 99 3.00 -3.31 -6.26
CA VAL A 99 3.23 -4.74 -5.93
C VAL A 99 3.13 -5.61 -7.17
N HIS A 100 3.78 -6.78 -7.19
CA HIS A 100 3.94 -7.62 -8.40
C HIS A 100 4.62 -6.80 -9.51
N PHE A 101 5.65 -6.06 -9.10
CA PHE A 101 6.11 -4.89 -9.83
C PHE A 101 6.73 -5.26 -11.17
N THR A 102 7.74 -6.11 -11.18
CA THR A 102 8.37 -6.61 -12.40
C THR A 102 7.47 -7.61 -13.12
N GLU A 103 6.80 -8.49 -12.38
CA GLU A 103 5.99 -9.58 -12.93
C GLU A 103 4.87 -9.06 -13.82
N TRP A 104 4.25 -7.94 -13.43
CA TRP A 104 3.13 -7.36 -14.17
C TRP A 104 3.53 -6.07 -14.90
N ASN A 105 4.83 -5.80 -15.03
CA ASN A 105 5.37 -4.65 -15.75
C ASN A 105 4.77 -3.30 -15.28
N LYS A 106 4.65 -3.12 -13.95
CA LYS A 106 3.94 -1.99 -13.34
C LYS A 106 4.76 -0.70 -13.23
N GLU A 107 6.00 -0.68 -13.72
CA GLU A 107 6.86 0.51 -13.70
C GLU A 107 6.17 1.74 -14.31
N LYS A 108 5.57 1.59 -15.50
CA LYS A 108 4.84 2.69 -16.16
C LYS A 108 3.63 3.17 -15.35
N ASN A 109 2.93 2.25 -14.69
CA ASN A 109 1.77 2.59 -13.86
C ASN A 109 2.21 3.35 -12.61
N LEU A 110 3.28 2.90 -11.95
CA LEU A 110 3.82 3.55 -10.75
C LEU A 110 4.33 4.96 -11.08
N VAL A 111 5.12 5.12 -12.16
CA VAL A 111 5.60 6.44 -12.61
C VAL A 111 4.45 7.36 -13.00
N ALA A 112 3.43 6.86 -13.71
CA ALA A 112 2.24 7.65 -14.03
C ALA A 112 1.49 8.12 -12.78
N GLY A 113 1.38 7.26 -11.76
CA GLY A 113 0.84 7.63 -10.45
C GLY A 113 1.69 8.69 -9.74
N MET A 114 3.01 8.54 -9.74
CA MET A 114 3.96 9.49 -9.16
C MET A 114 3.81 10.87 -9.78
N LEU A 115 3.75 10.97 -11.10
CA LEU A 115 3.56 12.23 -11.83
C LEU A 115 2.19 12.85 -11.56
N LYS A 116 1.12 12.04 -11.59
CA LYS A 116 -0.26 12.49 -11.35
C LYS A 116 -0.42 13.13 -9.97
N HIS A 117 0.17 12.52 -8.95
CA HIS A 117 0.06 12.96 -7.56
C HIS A 117 1.21 13.84 -7.09
N LYS A 118 2.19 14.12 -7.96
CA LYS A 118 3.42 14.87 -7.66
C LYS A 118 4.20 14.27 -6.48
N ILE A 119 4.20 12.95 -6.38
CA ILE A 119 4.96 12.20 -5.38
C ILE A 119 6.33 11.84 -5.96
N ALA A 120 7.39 12.28 -5.30
CA ALA A 120 8.75 12.13 -5.80
C ALA A 120 9.28 10.69 -5.73
N HIS A 121 8.76 9.88 -4.81
CA HIS A 121 9.28 8.54 -4.50
C HIS A 121 8.26 7.43 -4.78
N GLY A 122 8.70 6.42 -5.51
CA GLY A 122 7.94 5.20 -5.76
C GLY A 122 8.74 3.99 -5.31
N ILE A 123 8.07 3.01 -4.72
CA ILE A 123 8.66 1.74 -4.30
C ILE A 123 7.90 0.61 -5.02
N GLY A 124 8.59 -0.06 -5.94
CA GLY A 124 8.12 -1.27 -6.60
C GLY A 124 8.56 -2.50 -5.82
N ILE A 125 7.65 -3.39 -5.46
CA ILE A 125 7.92 -4.61 -4.71
C ILE A 125 7.57 -5.79 -5.62
N ASP A 126 8.58 -6.60 -5.94
CA ASP A 126 8.40 -7.82 -6.73
C ASP A 126 7.71 -8.94 -5.91
N GLU A 127 7.31 -10.01 -6.58
CA GLU A 127 6.87 -11.22 -5.89
C GLU A 127 8.01 -11.75 -4.99
N GLU A 128 7.64 -12.34 -3.85
CA GLU A 128 8.59 -12.86 -2.84
C GLU A 128 9.56 -11.80 -2.25
N ALA A 129 9.31 -10.51 -2.45
CA ALA A 129 10.05 -9.41 -1.84
C ALA A 129 9.27 -8.68 -0.73
N CYS A 130 9.98 -8.00 0.17
CA CYS A 130 9.41 -7.21 1.25
C CYS A 130 10.22 -5.94 1.48
N ALA A 131 9.56 -4.78 1.46
CA ALA A 131 10.12 -3.49 1.88
C ALA A 131 9.74 -3.21 3.34
N VAL A 132 10.73 -2.91 4.17
CA VAL A 132 10.56 -2.59 5.59
C VAL A 132 10.73 -1.11 5.82
N PHE A 133 9.77 -0.53 6.55
CA PHE A 133 9.78 0.87 6.93
C PHE A 133 9.80 1.01 8.45
N ARG A 134 10.61 1.95 8.95
CA ARG A 134 10.60 2.38 10.35
C ARG A 134 10.28 3.86 10.42
N ASN A 135 9.25 4.22 11.19
CA ASN A 135 8.79 5.60 11.33
C ASN A 135 8.53 6.29 9.97
N GLY A 136 7.94 5.55 9.03
CA GLY A 136 7.62 6.03 7.68
C GLY A 136 8.82 6.15 6.72
N GLN A 137 10.03 5.80 7.16
CA GLN A 137 11.24 5.82 6.32
C GLN A 137 11.64 4.40 5.93
N PHE A 138 12.10 4.21 4.70
CA PHE A 138 12.63 2.92 4.26
C PHE A 138 13.84 2.54 5.11
N GLU A 139 13.86 1.32 5.62
CA GLU A 139 14.92 0.79 6.49
C GLU A 139 15.67 -0.37 5.84
N ASN A 140 14.96 -1.32 5.23
CA ASN A 140 15.57 -2.49 4.64
C ASN A 140 14.66 -3.17 3.60
N ALA A 141 15.24 -4.07 2.81
CA ALA A 141 14.51 -4.99 1.94
C ALA A 141 14.90 -6.45 2.23
N TYR A 142 13.97 -7.37 2.01
CA TYR A 142 14.18 -8.81 2.11
C TYR A 142 13.59 -9.53 0.90
N GLY A 143 14.12 -10.70 0.59
CA GLY A 143 13.62 -11.57 -0.48
C GLY A 143 14.25 -11.23 -1.83
N GLU A 144 13.44 -11.24 -2.87
CA GLU A 144 13.83 -10.81 -4.22
C GLU A 144 14.02 -9.27 -4.28
N ALA A 145 13.57 -8.61 -5.34
CA ALA A 145 13.89 -7.20 -5.57
C ALA A 145 12.84 -6.21 -5.02
N VAL A 146 13.35 -5.16 -4.38
CA VAL A 146 12.61 -3.91 -4.09
C VAL A 146 13.24 -2.80 -4.92
N HIS A 147 12.44 -2.14 -5.75
CA HIS A 147 12.86 -1.15 -6.73
C HIS A 147 12.52 0.25 -6.24
N HIS A 148 13.51 1.13 -6.18
CA HIS A 148 13.34 2.52 -5.79
C HIS A 148 13.29 3.42 -7.02
N LEU A 149 12.17 4.12 -7.22
CA LEU A 149 12.01 5.11 -8.28
C LEU A 149 12.05 6.52 -7.68
N ARG A 150 12.73 7.43 -8.36
CA ARG A 150 12.75 8.86 -8.00
C ARG A 150 12.47 9.72 -9.21
N LEU A 151 11.46 10.59 -9.12
CA LEU A 151 11.27 11.65 -10.12
C LEU A 151 12.41 12.66 -10.01
N THR A 152 13.07 12.94 -11.12
CA THR A 152 14.16 13.92 -11.22
C THR A 152 13.69 15.22 -11.89
N ASP A 153 12.67 15.13 -12.74
CA ASP A 153 11.97 16.27 -13.31
C ASP A 153 10.49 15.91 -13.56
N ILE A 154 9.59 16.51 -12.78
CA ILE A 154 8.14 16.27 -12.89
C ILE A 154 7.58 16.85 -14.21
N ALA A 155 8.10 17.98 -14.69
CA ALA A 155 7.59 18.65 -15.88
C ALA A 155 7.93 17.86 -17.15
N GLU A 156 9.12 17.24 -17.17
CA GLU A 156 9.59 16.43 -18.29
C GLU A 156 9.28 14.93 -18.12
N GLY A 157 8.68 14.53 -16.99
CA GLY A 157 8.37 13.13 -16.69
C GLY A 157 9.62 12.26 -16.51
N LYS A 158 10.76 12.85 -16.16
CA LYS A 158 12.02 12.13 -15.97
C LYS A 158 12.09 11.51 -14.59
N TYR A 159 12.57 10.28 -14.56
CA TYR A 159 12.81 9.53 -13.34
C TYR A 159 14.04 8.65 -13.49
N GLU A 160 14.54 8.16 -12.36
CA GLU A 160 15.62 7.20 -12.31
C GLU A 160 15.28 6.05 -11.35
N LYS A 161 15.96 4.92 -11.54
CA LYS A 161 15.99 3.82 -10.58
C LYS A 161 17.18 4.05 -9.66
N ILE A 162 16.92 4.17 -8.36
CA ILE A 162 17.98 4.25 -7.35
C ILE A 162 18.47 2.82 -7.12
N SER A 163 19.76 2.60 -7.33
CA SER A 163 20.44 1.38 -6.89
C SER A 163 20.95 1.59 -5.46
N ASP A 164 20.75 0.60 -4.60
CA ASP A 164 21.37 0.54 -3.27
C ASP A 164 22.89 0.30 -3.36
#